data_AF-A0A2V7WV64-F1
#
_entry.id   AF-A0A2V7WV64-F1
#
_cell.length_a   1.000
_cell.length_b   1.000
_cell.length_c   1.000
_cell.angle_alpha   90.00
_cell.angle_beta   90.00
_cell.angle_gamma   90.00
#
_symmetry.space_group_name_H-M   'P 1'
#
loop_
_entity.id
_entity.type
_entity.pdbx_description
1 polymer ?
#
loop_
_entity_poly.entity_id
_entity_poly.type
_entity_poly.pdbx_seq_one_letter_code
_entity_poly.pdbx_strand_id
1 'polypeptide(L)'
;MRPSAAITAGLVLGVAAGPASPQQVVPGAGAEVVQLDAVVTDARGELVRDLTQDDFQILEDGKPHRVSQFFVVTRSRPAPAATPAPSDPGVVVEAPSVVTPPDSAAAPGRQVVILVDDLHIGLQSMVEAKRSLRRFLDEVASPDDAIAVVTTSGVGPIQQLTRDRAVVGQALERLITREPSSATNRSARLTPDQAALVLRGDRTALQLAIETVISEPGTLLDANSPQVAVEGGPGAQSAQGAAAAAAGAAGATRDAVEKVAQREVERQATQLLNEALRYSLATLNTLEDVVRSFARMPGRKLCLVVSDGFLDGSGSRESRSLDLRRVLDAATRSGMVMYALDSRGLLTGADASVAAVGASPGVQARVERAAEQIKRDTLTTLADGTGGFLVRGTNDLVAGLRRMLDDNEAYYLLAYEPTNTKRDGRFRKIEVRLPRRPDLKVRTRSGYYAPD
;
A
#
# COMPACT_ATOMS: atom_id res chain seq x y z
N MET A 1 -59.43 61.30 -14.94
CA MET A 1 -58.23 60.50 -15.22
C MET A 1 -57.33 60.58 -14.00
N ARG A 2 -57.24 59.49 -13.23
CA ARG A 2 -56.55 59.42 -11.93
C ARG A 2 -55.10 58.94 -12.13
N PRO A 3 -54.12 59.43 -11.35
CA PRO A 3 -52.72 59.03 -11.48
C PRO A 3 -52.46 57.68 -10.78
N SER A 4 -51.67 56.84 -11.43
CA SER A 4 -51.22 55.54 -10.91
C SER A 4 -50.16 55.72 -9.83
N ALA A 5 -50.41 55.14 -8.65
CA ALA A 5 -49.46 55.04 -7.55
C ALA A 5 -48.53 53.84 -7.76
N ALA A 6 -47.22 54.08 -7.68
CA ALA A 6 -46.19 53.04 -7.65
C ALA A 6 -46.14 52.40 -6.25
N ILE A 7 -46.27 51.07 -6.18
CA ILE A 7 -46.04 50.27 -4.98
C ILE A 7 -44.64 49.68 -5.09
N THR A 8 -43.71 50.19 -4.28
CA THR A 8 -42.36 49.64 -4.11
C THR A 8 -42.42 48.51 -3.08
N ALA A 9 -42.42 47.26 -3.54
CA ALA A 9 -42.27 46.10 -2.65
C ALA A 9 -40.77 45.80 -2.47
N GLY A 10 -40.21 46.21 -1.32
CA GLY A 10 -38.87 45.81 -0.91
C GLY A 10 -38.85 44.36 -0.45
N LEU A 11 -38.22 43.49 -1.24
CA LEU A 11 -37.95 42.11 -0.84
C LEU A 11 -36.71 42.08 0.07
N VAL A 12 -36.93 41.98 1.38
CA VAL A 12 -35.86 41.67 2.34
C VAL A 12 -35.59 40.16 2.26
N LEU A 13 -34.53 39.78 1.54
CA LEU A 13 -33.97 38.43 1.59
C LEU A 13 -33.25 38.26 2.94
N GLY A 14 -33.95 37.68 3.91
CA GLY A 14 -33.33 37.19 5.14
C GLY A 14 -32.40 36.03 4.80
N VAL A 15 -31.10 36.24 4.97
CA VAL A 15 -30.10 35.17 4.94
C VAL A 15 -30.28 34.36 6.21
N ALA A 16 -30.95 33.21 6.10
CA ALA A 16 -30.95 32.21 7.15
C ALA A 16 -29.53 31.63 7.28
N ALA A 17 -28.85 31.94 8.39
CA ALA A 17 -27.58 31.32 8.74
C ALA A 17 -27.82 29.82 9.00
N GLY A 18 -27.40 28.97 8.06
CA GLY A 18 -27.36 27.53 8.27
C GLY A 18 -26.38 27.16 9.38
N PRO A 19 -26.58 26.02 10.07
CA PRO A 19 -25.66 25.56 11.10
C PRO A 19 -24.27 25.39 10.50
N ALA A 20 -23.31 26.12 11.06
CA ALA A 20 -21.91 26.03 10.67
C ALA A 20 -21.45 24.58 10.82
N SER A 21 -20.94 24.00 9.73
CA SER A 21 -20.09 22.82 9.81
C SER A 21 -18.98 23.10 10.84
N PRO A 22 -18.53 22.14 11.64
CA PRO A 22 -17.32 22.33 12.45
C PRO A 22 -16.18 22.63 11.49
N GLN A 23 -15.90 23.93 11.31
CA GLN A 23 -14.71 24.41 10.65
C GLN A 23 -13.56 23.75 11.39
N GLN A 24 -12.71 23.05 10.64
CA GLN A 24 -11.35 22.81 11.11
C GLN A 24 -10.81 24.17 11.52
N VAL A 25 -10.76 24.39 12.84
CA VAL A 25 -10.09 25.53 13.42
C VAL A 25 -8.63 25.33 13.04
N VAL A 26 -8.20 25.95 11.95
CA VAL A 26 -6.78 26.20 11.72
C VAL A 26 -6.41 27.22 12.78
N PRO A 27 -5.63 26.85 13.82
CA PRO A 27 -5.25 27.80 14.83
C PRO A 27 -4.42 28.90 14.17
N GLY A 28 -4.74 30.15 14.49
CA GLY A 28 -3.99 31.31 14.03
C GLY A 28 -2.53 31.27 14.52
N ALA A 29 -1.63 31.65 13.63
CA ALA A 29 -0.26 32.12 13.88
C ALA A 29 0.58 31.36 14.93
N GLY A 30 1.38 30.38 14.47
CA GLY A 30 2.73 30.15 15.01
C GLY A 30 3.03 28.79 15.63
N ALA A 31 2.02 28.01 16.06
CA ALA A 31 2.23 26.68 16.62
C ALA A 31 1.98 25.59 15.56
N GLU A 32 3.02 24.82 15.26
CA GLU A 32 2.87 23.59 14.48
C GLU A 32 2.10 22.57 15.34
N VAL A 33 0.86 22.24 14.95
CA VAL A 33 0.05 21.24 15.64
C VAL A 33 0.08 19.96 14.84
N VAL A 34 0.52 18.87 15.49
CA VAL A 34 0.58 17.55 14.87
C VAL A 34 -0.65 16.76 15.29
N GLN A 35 -1.51 16.47 14.31
CA GLN A 35 -2.71 15.66 14.48
C GLN A 35 -2.42 14.20 14.15
N LEU A 36 -2.87 13.29 15.01
CA LEU A 36 -2.73 11.84 14.94
C LEU A 36 -4.10 11.18 15.01
N ASP A 37 -4.34 10.23 14.11
CA ASP A 37 -5.45 9.29 14.23
C ASP A 37 -4.94 8.08 15.01
N ALA A 38 -5.60 7.73 16.10
CA ALA A 38 -5.30 6.56 16.91
C ALA A 38 -6.49 5.61 16.94
N VAL A 39 -6.28 4.39 16.47
CA VAL A 39 -7.25 3.30 16.61
C VAL A 39 -6.83 2.41 17.75
N VAL A 40 -7.75 2.12 18.67
CA VAL A 40 -7.45 1.28 19.82
C VAL A 40 -8.29 0.02 19.77
N THR A 41 -7.63 -1.12 19.89
CA THR A 41 -8.27 -2.44 19.93
C THR A 41 -7.87 -3.22 21.17
N ASP A 42 -8.76 -4.10 21.61
CA ASP A 42 -8.45 -5.10 22.62
C ASP A 42 -7.59 -6.26 22.05
N ALA A 43 -7.35 -7.30 22.86
CA ALA A 43 -6.61 -8.49 22.43
C ALA A 43 -7.33 -9.30 21.33
N ARG A 44 -8.66 -9.19 21.21
CA ARG A 44 -9.49 -9.86 20.22
C ARG A 44 -9.58 -9.08 18.91
N GLY A 45 -9.11 -7.82 18.90
CA GLY A 45 -9.17 -6.93 17.75
C GLY A 45 -10.45 -6.10 17.69
N GLU A 46 -11.26 -6.09 18.76
CA GLU A 46 -12.47 -5.28 18.86
C GLU A 46 -12.11 -3.84 19.24
N LEU A 47 -12.82 -2.87 18.64
CA LEU A 47 -12.57 -1.45 18.89
C LEU A 47 -12.98 -1.03 20.29
N VAL A 48 -12.07 -0.33 20.97
CA VAL A 48 -12.32 0.31 22.26
C VAL A 48 -12.72 1.77 22.02
N ARG A 49 -13.86 2.18 22.58
CA ARG A 49 -14.51 3.48 22.28
C ARG A 49 -14.67 4.41 23.49
N ASP A 50 -14.36 3.92 24.68
CA ASP A 50 -14.62 4.55 25.98
C ASP A 50 -13.38 5.21 26.61
N LEU A 51 -12.23 5.25 25.92
CA LEU A 51 -11.03 5.93 26.41
C LEU A 51 -11.19 7.45 26.47
N THR A 52 -10.47 8.03 27.42
CA THR A 52 -10.38 9.46 27.68
C THR A 52 -9.01 10.01 27.29
N GLN A 53 -8.89 11.33 27.16
CA GLN A 53 -7.62 12.00 26.83
C GLN A 53 -6.46 11.58 27.76
N ASP A 54 -6.74 11.41 29.05
CA ASP A 54 -5.74 11.09 30.06
C ASP A 54 -5.20 9.65 29.99
N ASP A 55 -5.86 8.79 29.21
CA ASP A 55 -5.38 7.43 28.96
C ASP A 55 -4.22 7.44 27.96
N PHE A 56 -4.07 8.49 27.16
CA PHE A 56 -3.08 8.59 26.09
C PHE A 56 -1.80 9.32 26.51
N GLN A 57 -0.66 8.74 26.11
CA GLN A 57 0.64 9.39 26.14
C GLN A 57 1.25 9.36 24.73
N ILE A 58 1.60 10.53 24.20
CA ILE A 58 2.29 10.65 22.91
C ILE A 58 3.79 10.77 23.19
N LEU A 59 4.60 10.07 22.40
CA LEU A 59 6.06 10.16 22.41
C LEU A 59 6.53 10.57 21.02
N GLU A 60 7.33 11.65 20.93
CA GLU A 60 8.05 12.05 19.73
C GLU A 60 9.55 11.80 19.97
N ASP A 61 10.17 10.94 19.17
CA ASP A 61 11.57 10.52 19.34
C ASP A 61 11.90 10.08 20.79
N GLY A 62 10.93 9.42 21.43
CA GLY A 62 11.03 8.96 22.82
C GLY A 62 10.76 10.02 23.89
N LYS A 63 10.50 11.28 23.51
CA LYS A 63 10.17 12.37 24.43
C LYS A 63 8.66 12.48 24.62
N PRO A 64 8.15 12.60 25.85
CA PRO A 64 6.72 12.67 26.11
C PRO A 64 6.11 14.03 25.73
N HIS A 65 4.94 13.97 25.11
CA HIS A 65 4.08 15.10 24.77
C HIS A 65 2.69 14.90 25.37
N ARG A 66 2.13 16.00 25.88
CA ARG A 66 0.76 16.04 26.33
C ARG A 66 -0.17 16.19 25.12
N VAL A 67 -1.27 15.45 25.13
CA VAL A 67 -2.37 15.67 24.19
C VAL A 67 -2.96 17.05 24.44
N SER A 68 -2.91 17.95 23.45
CA SER A 68 -3.50 19.30 23.53
C SER A 68 -4.96 19.32 23.09
N GLN A 69 -5.34 18.46 22.14
CA GLN A 69 -6.73 18.29 21.70
C GLN A 69 -7.09 16.81 21.57
N PHE A 70 -8.32 16.47 21.91
CA PHE A 70 -8.84 15.11 21.93
C PHE A 70 -10.26 15.08 21.37
N PHE A 71 -10.51 14.23 20.38
CA PHE A 71 -11.85 13.96 19.88
C PHE A 71 -12.06 12.46 19.70
N VAL A 72 -13.28 12.00 19.97
CA VAL A 72 -13.72 10.64 19.62
C VAL A 72 -14.55 10.74 18.36
N VAL A 73 -14.14 10.04 17.31
CA VAL A 73 -14.93 9.93 16.09
C VAL A 73 -15.57 8.56 16.10
N THR A 74 -16.90 8.52 16.10
CA THR A 74 -17.67 7.27 16.00
C THR A 74 -18.69 7.41 14.89
N ARG A 75 -18.71 6.46 13.96
CA ARG A 75 -19.82 6.32 13.02
C ARG A 75 -20.92 5.49 13.66
N SER A 76 -22.13 6.03 13.67
CA SER A 76 -23.33 5.22 13.86
C SER A 76 -23.59 4.47 12.56
N ARG A 77 -23.28 3.17 12.52
CA ARG A 77 -23.85 2.28 11.50
C ARG A 77 -25.38 2.31 11.66
N PRO A 78 -26.17 2.53 10.61
CA PRO A 78 -27.60 2.27 10.70
C PRO A 78 -27.76 0.80 11.10
N ALA A 79 -28.39 0.54 12.26
CA ALA A 79 -28.71 -0.82 12.65
C ALA A 79 -29.46 -1.48 11.47
N PRO A 80 -29.20 -2.78 11.17
CA PRO A 80 -30.07 -3.49 10.23
C PRO A 80 -31.50 -3.27 10.72
N ALA A 81 -32.36 -2.76 9.83
CA ALA A 81 -33.72 -2.38 10.17
C ALA A 81 -34.34 -3.51 10.98
N ALA A 82 -34.51 -3.30 12.28
CA ALA A 82 -35.27 -4.21 13.09
C ALA A 82 -36.67 -4.17 12.48
N THR A 83 -37.13 -5.30 11.95
CA THR A 83 -38.53 -5.47 11.55
C THR A 83 -39.36 -4.99 12.72
N PRO A 84 -40.19 -3.94 12.57
CA PRO A 84 -41.00 -3.47 13.68
C PRO A 84 -41.87 -4.64 14.14
N ALA A 85 -41.70 -5.03 15.40
CA ALA A 85 -42.62 -5.95 16.04
C ALA A 85 -44.03 -5.34 15.93
N PRO A 86 -45.07 -6.14 15.65
CA PRO A 86 -46.42 -5.62 15.54
C PRO A 86 -46.82 -5.02 16.90
N SER A 87 -47.03 -3.70 16.92
CA SER A 87 -47.57 -2.99 18.07
C SER A 87 -49.07 -3.26 18.19
N ASP A 88 -49.49 -3.71 19.37
CA ASP A 88 -50.89 -3.90 19.74
C ASP A 88 -51.70 -2.60 19.54
N PRO A 89 -52.87 -2.63 18.89
CA PRO A 89 -53.71 -1.46 18.71
C PRO A 89 -54.48 -1.17 20.02
N GLY A 90 -53.95 -0.28 20.87
CA GLY A 90 -54.72 0.10 22.06
C GLY A 90 -54.19 1.15 23.03
N VAL A 91 -52.98 1.68 22.90
CA VAL A 91 -52.46 2.66 23.88
C VAL A 91 -51.97 3.92 23.18
N VAL A 92 -52.76 4.99 23.30
CA VAL A 92 -52.36 6.35 22.93
C VAL A 92 -51.57 6.92 24.10
N VAL A 93 -50.25 6.92 24.01
CA VAL A 93 -49.39 7.77 24.85
C VAL A 93 -48.95 8.94 23.98
N GLU A 94 -49.44 10.12 24.31
CA GLU A 94 -49.04 11.39 23.70
C GLU A 94 -47.58 11.67 24.12
N ALA A 95 -46.64 11.49 23.20
CA ALA A 95 -45.23 11.83 23.40
C ALA A 95 -45.00 13.33 23.12
N PRO A 96 -44.15 14.02 23.90
CA PRO A 96 -43.88 15.44 23.67
C PRO A 96 -43.21 15.62 22.31
N SER A 97 -43.69 16.62 21.55
CA SER A 97 -43.15 17.01 20.25
C SER A 97 -41.67 17.39 20.35
N VAL A 98 -40.79 16.43 20.10
CA VAL A 98 -39.39 16.71 19.79
C VAL A 98 -39.38 17.31 18.39
N VAL A 99 -39.03 18.58 18.29
CA VAL A 99 -38.69 19.23 17.03
C VAL A 99 -37.62 18.38 16.35
N THR A 100 -38.02 17.63 15.33
CA THR A 100 -37.11 16.85 14.51
C THR A 100 -36.26 17.87 13.75
N PRO A 101 -34.93 17.93 13.96
CA PRO A 101 -34.08 18.70 13.06
C PRO A 101 -34.31 18.18 11.64
N PRO A 102 -34.37 19.05 10.62
CA PRO A 102 -34.48 18.61 9.24
C PRO A 102 -33.34 17.63 8.96
N ASP A 103 -33.67 16.49 8.35
CA ASP A 103 -32.80 15.36 7.99
C ASP A 103 -31.33 15.61 8.29
N SER A 104 -30.87 15.02 9.39
CA SER A 104 -29.45 14.92 9.75
C SER A 104 -28.67 14.62 8.47
N ALA A 105 -27.90 15.60 8.00
CA ALA A 105 -27.02 15.46 6.86
C ALA A 105 -26.23 14.17 7.07
N ALA A 106 -26.59 13.11 6.34
CA ALA A 106 -25.98 11.80 6.47
C ALA A 106 -24.47 12.02 6.46
N ALA A 107 -23.80 11.62 7.55
CA ALA A 107 -22.37 11.85 7.70
C ALA A 107 -21.68 11.46 6.39
N PRO A 108 -20.86 12.34 5.78
CA PRO A 108 -20.34 12.09 4.45
C PRO A 108 -19.70 10.70 4.41
N GLY A 109 -20.19 9.85 3.50
CA GLY A 109 -19.75 8.48 3.33
C GLY A 109 -18.22 8.39 3.17
N ARG A 110 -17.65 7.24 3.53
CA ARG A 110 -16.18 7.07 3.46
C ARG A 110 -15.76 7.11 2.00
N GLN A 111 -14.59 7.68 1.76
CA GLN A 111 -13.99 7.74 0.43
C GLN A 111 -12.94 6.64 0.38
N VAL A 112 -13.22 5.61 -0.42
CA VAL A 112 -12.35 4.45 -0.56
C VAL A 112 -11.79 4.45 -1.97
N VAL A 113 -10.47 4.45 -2.10
CA VAL A 113 -9.82 4.15 -3.37
C VAL A 113 -9.23 2.76 -3.29
N ILE A 114 -9.63 1.91 -4.21
CA ILE A 114 -9.04 0.58 -4.42
C ILE A 114 -7.99 0.77 -5.51
N LEU A 115 -6.73 0.79 -5.11
CA LEU A 115 -5.61 0.83 -6.03
C LEU A 115 -5.15 -0.60 -6.31
N VAL A 116 -5.30 -1.04 -7.55
CA VAL A 116 -4.90 -2.37 -8.02
C VAL A 116 -3.59 -2.25 -8.76
N ASP A 117 -2.57 -2.95 -8.26
CA ASP A 117 -1.23 -2.93 -8.82
C ASP A 117 -1.11 -3.90 -9.99
N ASP A 118 -1.71 -3.53 -11.13
CA ASP A 118 -1.74 -4.35 -12.34
C ASP A 118 -0.35 -4.58 -12.97
N LEU A 119 0.67 -3.84 -12.53
CA LEU A 119 2.06 -4.01 -12.95
C LEU A 119 2.82 -5.09 -12.16
N HIS A 120 2.42 -5.41 -10.92
CA HIS A 120 3.15 -6.35 -10.04
C HIS A 120 2.31 -7.55 -9.59
N ILE A 121 0.99 -7.52 -9.79
CA ILE A 121 0.11 -8.64 -9.45
C ILE A 121 0.17 -9.74 -10.51
N GLY A 122 0.40 -10.99 -10.07
CA GLY A 122 0.37 -12.15 -10.96
C GLY A 122 -1.04 -12.54 -11.41
N LEU A 123 -1.13 -13.32 -12.49
CA LEU A 123 -2.43 -13.72 -13.07
C LEU A 123 -3.36 -14.43 -12.07
N GLN A 124 -2.83 -15.37 -11.27
CA GLN A 124 -3.62 -16.10 -10.27
C GLN A 124 -4.08 -15.16 -9.15
N SER A 125 -3.16 -14.35 -8.62
CA SER A 125 -3.45 -13.33 -7.62
C SER A 125 -4.53 -12.34 -8.08
N MET A 126 -4.55 -11.97 -9.37
CA MET A 126 -5.58 -11.10 -9.94
C MET A 126 -6.97 -11.76 -9.94
N VAL A 127 -7.06 -13.06 -10.24
CA VAL A 127 -8.33 -13.80 -10.17
C VAL A 127 -8.87 -13.82 -8.75
N GLU A 128 -8.00 -14.05 -7.77
CA GLU A 128 -8.36 -14.03 -6.35
C GLU A 128 -8.75 -12.63 -5.88
N ALA A 129 -7.96 -11.61 -6.24
CA ALA A 129 -8.25 -10.22 -5.95
C ALA A 129 -9.63 -9.80 -6.48
N LYS A 130 -9.95 -10.09 -7.75
CA LYS A 130 -11.28 -9.80 -8.33
C LYS A 130 -12.40 -10.44 -7.52
N ARG A 131 -12.27 -11.74 -7.20
CA ARG A 131 -13.28 -12.47 -6.43
C ARG A 131 -13.50 -11.85 -5.05
N SER A 132 -12.41 -11.52 -4.35
CA SER A 132 -12.47 -10.94 -3.01
C SER A 132 -12.96 -9.49 -3.00
N LEU A 133 -12.56 -8.67 -3.97
CA LEU A 133 -13.06 -7.30 -4.12
C LEU A 133 -14.55 -7.29 -4.46
N ARG A 134 -15.03 -8.24 -5.28
CA ARG A 134 -16.46 -8.37 -5.56
C ARG A 134 -17.26 -8.73 -4.32
N ARG A 135 -16.82 -9.76 -3.57
CA ARG A 135 -17.43 -10.09 -2.28
C ARG A 135 -17.40 -8.92 -1.29
N PHE A 136 -16.32 -8.15 -1.27
CA PHE A 136 -16.24 -6.94 -0.46
C PHE A 136 -17.31 -5.90 -0.82
N LEU A 137 -17.54 -5.66 -2.12
CA LEU A 137 -18.59 -4.76 -2.57
C LEU A 137 -19.99 -5.24 -2.17
N ASP A 138 -20.21 -6.56 -2.23
CA ASP A 138 -21.53 -7.16 -2.00
C ASP A 138 -21.83 -7.35 -0.49
N GLU A 139 -20.82 -7.67 0.32
CA GLU A 139 -20.99 -8.11 1.72
C GLU A 139 -20.55 -7.10 2.78
N VAL A 140 -19.65 -6.16 2.44
CA VAL A 140 -18.92 -5.34 3.43
C VAL A 140 -19.06 -3.84 3.18
N ALA A 141 -19.02 -3.41 1.92
CA ALA A 141 -19.17 -2.01 1.57
C ALA A 141 -20.57 -1.50 1.95
N SER A 142 -20.63 -0.34 2.60
CA SER A 142 -21.88 0.33 2.93
C SER A 142 -22.40 1.07 1.70
N PRO A 143 -23.72 1.17 1.48
CA PRO A 143 -24.29 1.95 0.37
C PRO A 143 -23.75 3.39 0.27
N ASP A 144 -23.41 4.02 1.40
CA ASP A 144 -22.90 5.39 1.45
C ASP A 144 -21.45 5.55 0.97
N ASP A 145 -20.71 4.46 0.83
CA ASP A 145 -19.28 4.50 0.49
C ASP A 145 -19.08 4.99 -0.94
N ALA A 146 -18.31 6.05 -1.10
CA ALA A 146 -17.85 6.45 -2.42
C ALA A 146 -16.58 5.67 -2.73
N ILE A 147 -16.58 4.88 -3.81
CA ILE A 147 -15.47 4.00 -4.19
C ILE A 147 -14.93 4.38 -5.57
N ALA A 148 -13.60 4.42 -5.70
CA ALA A 148 -12.89 4.54 -6.97
C ALA A 148 -11.96 3.32 -7.16
N VAL A 149 -11.69 2.93 -8.41
CA VAL A 149 -10.82 1.79 -8.76
C VAL A 149 -9.71 2.26 -9.69
N VAL A 150 -8.52 2.45 -9.14
CA VAL A 150 -7.35 2.96 -9.85
C VAL A 150 -6.39 1.81 -10.11
N THR A 151 -5.71 1.83 -11.26
CA THR A 151 -4.65 0.87 -11.60
C THR A 151 -3.29 1.56 -11.65
N THR A 152 -2.20 0.86 -11.32
CA THR A 152 -0.84 1.43 -11.30
C THR A 152 -0.31 1.73 -12.69
N SER A 153 -0.83 1.08 -13.72
CA SER A 153 -0.57 1.46 -15.11
C SER A 153 -1.26 2.76 -15.54
N GLY A 154 -2.13 3.34 -14.70
CA GLY A 154 -2.94 4.53 -15.01
C GLY A 154 -4.06 4.27 -16.03
N VAL A 155 -4.14 3.06 -16.59
CA VAL A 155 -5.16 2.67 -17.55
C VAL A 155 -6.16 1.78 -16.82
N GLY A 156 -7.31 2.35 -16.50
CA GLY A 156 -8.29 1.71 -15.65
C GLY A 156 -9.69 2.28 -15.83
N PRO A 157 -10.71 1.51 -15.45
CA PRO A 157 -12.10 1.80 -15.80
C PRO A 157 -12.74 2.95 -15.00
N ILE A 158 -12.26 3.27 -13.78
CA ILE A 158 -12.88 4.32 -12.93
C ILE A 158 -11.84 5.06 -12.07
N GLN A 159 -11.46 6.27 -12.48
CA GLN A 159 -10.62 7.14 -11.65
C GLN A 159 -11.42 8.10 -10.74
N GLN A 160 -12.74 8.12 -10.87
CA GLN A 160 -13.63 9.01 -10.10
C GLN A 160 -14.46 8.24 -9.08
N LEU A 161 -14.68 8.83 -7.90
CA LEU A 161 -15.50 8.23 -6.86
C LEU A 161 -16.96 8.08 -7.30
N THR A 162 -17.53 6.90 -7.06
CA THR A 162 -18.95 6.62 -7.28
C THR A 162 -19.56 5.83 -6.12
N ARG A 163 -20.85 6.02 -5.87
CA ARG A 163 -21.64 5.17 -4.94
C ARG A 163 -22.35 4.03 -5.66
N ASP A 164 -22.35 4.05 -6.99
CA ASP A 164 -22.99 3.02 -7.81
C ASP A 164 -22.15 1.73 -7.81
N ARG A 165 -22.63 0.74 -7.07
CA ARG A 165 -21.97 -0.58 -6.93
C ARG A 165 -21.88 -1.33 -8.25
N ALA A 166 -22.85 -1.16 -9.15
CA ALA A 166 -22.82 -1.83 -10.45
C ALA A 166 -21.67 -1.28 -11.30
N VAL A 167 -21.43 0.03 -11.25
CA VAL A 167 -20.32 0.67 -11.95
C VAL A 167 -18.98 0.19 -11.39
N VAL A 168 -18.81 0.17 -10.06
CA VAL A 168 -17.59 -0.38 -9.43
C VAL A 168 -17.40 -1.86 -9.75
N GLY A 169 -18.47 -2.67 -9.71
CA GLY A 169 -18.42 -4.09 -10.06
C GLY A 169 -17.96 -4.33 -11.50
N GLN A 170 -18.47 -3.55 -12.47
CA GLN A 170 -18.03 -3.63 -13.86
C GLN A 170 -16.56 -3.22 -14.03
N ALA A 171 -16.08 -2.25 -13.24
CA ALA A 171 -14.68 -1.88 -13.23
C ALA A 171 -13.79 -3.03 -12.76
N LEU A 172 -14.17 -3.72 -11.68
CA LEU A 172 -13.42 -4.87 -11.19
C LEU A 172 -13.31 -5.99 -12.24
N GLU A 173 -14.38 -6.25 -12.99
CA GLU A 173 -14.37 -7.28 -14.05
C GLU A 173 -13.37 -6.96 -15.17
N ARG A 174 -13.17 -5.67 -15.47
CA ARG A 174 -12.25 -5.18 -16.52
C ARG A 174 -10.79 -5.13 -16.11
N LEU A 175 -10.46 -5.40 -14.84
CA LEU A 175 -9.06 -5.45 -14.41
C LEU A 175 -8.33 -6.55 -15.17
N ILE A 176 -7.12 -6.27 -15.63
CA ILE A 176 -6.25 -7.24 -16.31
C ILE A 176 -4.85 -7.08 -15.75
N THR A 177 -4.08 -8.16 -15.73
CA THR A 177 -2.66 -8.06 -15.42
C THR A 177 -1.93 -7.44 -16.60
N ARG A 178 -0.98 -6.56 -16.29
CA ARG A 178 -0.02 -5.99 -17.23
C ARG A 178 1.36 -6.44 -16.79
N GLU A 179 1.55 -7.75 -16.80
CA GLU A 179 2.86 -8.31 -16.45
C GLU A 179 3.92 -7.68 -17.34
N PRO A 180 5.02 -7.17 -16.75
CA PRO A 180 6.12 -6.65 -17.54
C PRO A 180 6.70 -7.76 -18.41
N SER A 181 7.11 -7.41 -19.62
CA SER A 181 7.65 -8.30 -20.67
C SER A 181 8.79 -9.24 -20.22
N SER A 182 9.40 -8.98 -19.06
CA SER A 182 10.40 -9.85 -18.45
C SER A 182 9.85 -11.18 -17.94
N ALA A 183 8.56 -11.29 -17.55
CA ALA A 183 7.99 -12.57 -17.12
C ALA A 183 7.96 -13.62 -18.25
N THR A 184 7.94 -13.15 -19.50
CA THR A 184 7.96 -13.96 -20.71
C THR A 184 9.38 -14.31 -21.17
N ASN A 185 10.38 -13.51 -20.83
CA ASN A 185 11.79 -13.77 -21.16
C ASN A 185 12.49 -14.48 -19.98
N ARG A 186 12.04 -15.70 -19.69
CA ARG A 186 12.57 -16.58 -18.62
C ARG A 186 14.03 -17.01 -18.81
N SER A 187 14.72 -16.51 -19.83
CA SER A 187 16.13 -16.78 -20.10
C SER A 187 17.08 -16.29 -19.00
N ALA A 188 16.60 -15.48 -18.05
CA ALA A 188 17.40 -15.01 -16.92
C ALA A 188 17.26 -15.86 -15.65
N ARG A 189 16.19 -16.70 -15.50
CA ARG A 189 15.77 -17.46 -14.29
C ARG A 189 15.85 -16.77 -12.91
N LEU A 190 16.35 -15.55 -12.82
CA LEU A 190 16.26 -14.68 -11.66
C LEU A 190 14.95 -13.93 -11.71
N THR A 191 14.27 -13.86 -10.58
CA THR A 191 13.22 -12.87 -10.38
C THR A 191 13.84 -11.52 -9.99
N PRO A 192 13.14 -10.39 -10.20
CA PRO A 192 13.64 -9.07 -9.77
C PRO A 192 14.06 -9.01 -8.30
N ASP A 193 13.35 -9.73 -7.45
CA ASP A 193 13.60 -9.77 -6.01
C ASP A 193 14.84 -10.61 -5.66
N GLN A 194 15.07 -11.70 -6.41
CA GLN A 194 16.32 -12.46 -6.33
C GLN A 194 17.50 -11.63 -6.83
N ALA A 195 17.33 -10.86 -7.92
CA ALA A 195 18.35 -9.93 -8.38
C ALA A 195 18.66 -8.86 -7.32
N ALA A 196 17.64 -8.35 -6.62
CA ALA A 196 17.85 -7.45 -5.49
C ALA A 196 18.65 -8.11 -4.34
N LEU A 197 18.41 -9.38 -4.03
CA LEU A 197 19.20 -10.12 -3.04
C LEU A 197 20.66 -10.30 -3.46
N VAL A 198 20.89 -10.69 -4.72
CA VAL A 198 22.25 -10.84 -5.29
C VAL A 198 23.03 -9.54 -5.17
N LEU A 199 22.43 -8.42 -5.61
CA LEU A 199 23.07 -7.10 -5.58
C LEU A 199 23.21 -6.52 -4.16
N ARG A 200 22.43 -7.02 -3.19
CA ARG A 200 22.61 -6.73 -1.75
C ARG A 200 23.73 -7.57 -1.11
N GLY A 201 24.36 -8.47 -1.86
CA GLY A 201 25.45 -9.33 -1.39
C GLY A 201 24.97 -10.59 -0.67
N ASP A 202 23.72 -11.03 -0.88
CA ASP A 202 23.26 -12.31 -0.36
C ASP A 202 24.01 -13.46 -1.05
N ARG A 203 24.91 -14.10 -0.30
CA ARG A 203 25.77 -15.19 -0.79
C ARG A 203 24.96 -16.40 -1.24
N THR A 204 23.83 -16.68 -0.60
CA THR A 204 22.99 -17.84 -0.93
C THR A 204 22.26 -17.61 -2.23
N ALA A 205 21.70 -16.40 -2.43
CA ALA A 205 21.06 -16.01 -3.67
C ALA A 205 22.07 -15.98 -4.84
N LEU A 206 23.27 -15.44 -4.61
CA LEU A 206 24.32 -15.41 -5.63
C LEU A 206 24.76 -16.82 -6.04
N GLN A 207 25.02 -17.70 -5.07
CA GLN A 207 25.43 -19.07 -5.36
C GLN A 207 24.34 -19.84 -6.11
N LEU A 208 23.07 -19.70 -5.70
CA LEU A 208 21.94 -20.31 -6.39
C LEU A 208 21.83 -19.83 -7.84
N ALA A 209 22.01 -18.53 -8.08
CA ALA A 209 22.01 -17.95 -9.42
C ALA A 209 23.16 -18.47 -10.28
N ILE A 210 24.39 -18.55 -9.73
CA ILE A 210 25.56 -19.10 -10.42
C ILE A 210 25.31 -20.56 -10.80
N GLU A 211 24.83 -21.38 -9.87
CA GLU A 211 24.50 -22.80 -10.13
C GLU A 211 23.47 -22.94 -11.24
N THR A 212 22.47 -22.06 -11.25
CA THR A 212 21.42 -22.04 -12.29
C THR A 212 21.98 -21.68 -13.66
N VAL A 213 22.87 -20.70 -13.76
CA VAL A 213 23.51 -20.29 -15.02
C VAL A 213 24.47 -21.37 -15.55
N ILE A 214 25.20 -22.06 -14.66
CA ILE A 214 26.13 -23.13 -15.04
C ILE A 214 25.39 -24.40 -15.48
N SER A 215 24.23 -24.71 -14.89
CA SER A 215 23.48 -25.94 -15.19
C SER A 215 22.59 -25.84 -16.44
N GLU A 216 22.51 -24.67 -17.08
CA GLU A 216 21.68 -24.45 -18.25
C GLU A 216 22.34 -24.93 -19.56
N PRO A 217 21.72 -25.86 -20.31
CA PRO A 217 22.19 -26.24 -21.63
C PRO A 217 22.00 -25.08 -22.63
N GLY A 218 23.06 -24.69 -23.33
CA GLY A 218 23.03 -23.66 -24.38
C GLY A 218 23.38 -22.24 -23.95
N THR A 219 23.76 -22.00 -22.68
CA THR A 219 24.39 -20.74 -22.28
C THR A 219 25.91 -20.80 -22.52
N LEU A 220 26.58 -19.64 -22.48
CA LEU A 220 28.01 -19.44 -22.83
C LEU A 220 29.02 -20.31 -22.03
N LEU A 221 28.54 -21.18 -21.14
CA LEU A 221 29.31 -22.03 -20.22
C LEU A 221 28.96 -23.52 -20.32
N ASP A 222 28.31 -23.98 -21.39
CA ASP A 222 28.48 -25.38 -21.78
C ASP A 222 29.99 -25.66 -21.85
N ALA A 223 30.44 -26.81 -21.37
CA ALA A 223 31.85 -27.25 -21.46
C ALA A 223 32.39 -27.27 -22.92
N ASN A 224 31.54 -26.99 -23.92
CA ASN A 224 31.82 -26.90 -25.34
C ASN A 224 31.57 -25.50 -25.96
N SER A 225 31.32 -24.45 -25.17
CA SER A 225 31.06 -23.08 -25.68
C SER A 225 32.37 -22.29 -25.93
N PRO A 226 32.61 -21.71 -27.12
CA PRO A 226 33.94 -21.19 -27.50
C PRO A 226 34.35 -19.83 -26.90
N GLN A 227 33.67 -19.31 -25.86
CA GLN A 227 33.88 -17.92 -25.40
C GLN A 227 34.69 -17.76 -24.11
N VAL A 228 35.21 -18.84 -23.50
CA VAL A 228 36.23 -18.73 -22.44
C VAL A 228 37.61 -18.31 -22.99
N ALA A 229 37.75 -18.18 -24.30
CA ALA A 229 39.03 -17.90 -24.96
C ALA A 229 39.10 -16.51 -25.61
N VAL A 230 38.95 -15.40 -24.88
CA VAL A 230 39.47 -14.10 -25.35
C VAL A 230 39.93 -13.20 -24.18
N GLU A 231 41.15 -13.41 -23.71
CA GLU A 231 42.07 -12.33 -23.31
C GLU A 231 43.51 -12.77 -23.66
N GLY A 232 43.76 -12.95 -24.96
CA GLY A 232 45.08 -13.20 -25.53
C GLY A 232 45.21 -12.34 -26.78
N GLY A 233 46.33 -11.59 -26.88
CA GLY A 233 46.56 -10.53 -27.86
C GLY A 233 46.39 -10.89 -29.35
N PRO A 234 46.53 -9.90 -30.24
CA PRO A 234 46.04 -9.96 -31.61
C PRO A 234 46.87 -10.92 -32.46
N GLY A 235 46.34 -12.12 -32.72
CA GLY A 235 46.98 -13.08 -33.61
C GLY A 235 46.30 -14.46 -33.66
N ALA A 236 45.04 -14.53 -34.11
CA ALA A 236 44.39 -15.83 -34.31
C ALA A 236 43.45 -15.82 -35.53
N GLN A 237 44.02 -15.93 -36.72
CA GLN A 237 43.31 -16.25 -37.97
C GLN A 237 44.01 -17.39 -38.72
N SER A 238 44.34 -18.48 -38.03
CA SER A 238 44.84 -19.70 -38.68
C SER A 238 44.23 -20.96 -38.07
N ALA A 239 44.08 -22.01 -38.90
CA ALA A 239 43.44 -23.28 -38.54
C ALA A 239 44.15 -24.03 -37.38
N GLN A 240 45.40 -23.68 -37.06
CA GLN A 240 46.11 -24.18 -35.87
C GLN A 240 45.67 -23.51 -34.56
N GLY A 241 45.04 -22.32 -34.62
CA GLY A 241 44.43 -21.66 -33.45
C GLY A 241 43.13 -22.33 -32.99
N ALA A 242 42.40 -22.99 -33.89
CA ALA A 242 41.16 -23.70 -33.55
C ALA A 242 41.40 -24.96 -32.71
N ALA A 243 42.51 -25.68 -32.95
CA ALA A 243 42.90 -26.85 -32.15
C ALA A 243 43.40 -26.45 -30.74
N ALA A 244 44.06 -25.29 -30.61
CA ALA A 244 44.45 -24.73 -29.31
C ALA A 244 43.25 -24.19 -28.51
N ALA A 245 42.24 -23.63 -29.19
CA ALA A 245 40.98 -23.22 -28.56
C ALA A 245 40.16 -24.42 -28.05
N ALA A 246 40.14 -25.54 -28.79
CA ALA A 246 39.52 -26.79 -28.36
C ALA A 246 40.26 -27.46 -27.18
N ALA A 247 41.59 -27.32 -27.10
CA ALA A 247 42.39 -27.79 -25.97
C ALA A 247 42.26 -26.87 -24.72
N GLY A 248 41.99 -25.57 -24.91
CA GLY A 248 41.74 -24.60 -23.84
C GLY A 248 40.37 -24.74 -23.17
N ALA A 249 39.35 -25.20 -23.91
CA ALA A 249 38.02 -25.48 -23.36
C ALA A 249 38.02 -26.65 -22.34
N ALA A 250 38.92 -27.63 -22.52
CA ALA A 250 39.10 -28.74 -21.58
C ALA A 250 39.88 -28.38 -20.29
N GLY A 251 40.39 -27.15 -20.20
CA GLY A 251 41.27 -26.68 -19.12
C GLY A 251 40.74 -25.48 -18.33
N ALA A 252 39.47 -25.08 -18.50
CA ALA A 252 38.89 -24.07 -17.64
C ALA A 252 38.78 -24.62 -16.22
N THR A 253 39.56 -24.07 -15.29
CA THR A 253 39.40 -24.41 -13.87
C THR A 253 37.98 -24.04 -13.44
N ARG A 254 37.38 -24.86 -12.57
CA ARG A 254 36.06 -24.61 -11.99
C ARG A 254 35.92 -23.17 -11.49
N ASP A 255 36.99 -22.64 -10.87
CA ASP A 255 37.07 -21.26 -10.40
C ASP A 255 36.98 -20.20 -11.52
N ALA A 256 37.50 -20.49 -12.71
CA ALA A 256 37.39 -19.58 -13.87
C ALA A 256 35.96 -19.53 -14.41
N VAL A 257 35.31 -20.70 -14.50
CA VAL A 257 33.90 -20.82 -14.90
C VAL A 257 33.00 -20.11 -13.90
N GLU A 258 33.19 -20.33 -12.60
CA GLU A 258 32.43 -19.68 -11.54
C GLU A 258 32.59 -18.14 -11.57
N LYS A 259 33.80 -17.62 -11.84
CA LYS A 259 34.02 -16.16 -11.98
C LYS A 259 33.30 -15.57 -13.20
N VAL A 260 33.27 -16.27 -14.33
CA VAL A 260 32.53 -15.81 -15.52
C VAL A 260 31.03 -15.84 -15.26
N ALA A 261 30.53 -16.94 -14.66
CA ALA A 261 29.13 -17.06 -14.27
C ALA A 261 28.71 -15.97 -13.28
N GLN A 262 29.55 -15.65 -12.29
CA GLN A 262 29.28 -14.57 -11.34
C GLN A 262 29.12 -13.22 -12.05
N ARG A 263 30.05 -12.85 -12.95
CA ARG A 263 29.97 -11.58 -13.68
C ARG A 263 28.70 -11.51 -14.53
N GLU A 264 28.32 -12.61 -15.14
CA GLU A 264 27.11 -12.70 -15.95
C GLU A 264 25.84 -12.57 -15.08
N VAL A 265 25.78 -13.26 -13.94
CA VAL A 265 24.69 -13.14 -12.96
C VAL A 265 24.56 -11.70 -12.47
N GLU A 266 25.65 -11.04 -12.11
CA GLU A 266 25.63 -9.64 -11.64
C GLU A 266 25.16 -8.68 -12.75
N ARG A 267 25.58 -8.92 -13.99
CA ARG A 267 25.14 -8.15 -15.17
C ARG A 267 23.64 -8.32 -15.40
N GLN A 268 23.14 -9.55 -15.39
CA GLN A 268 21.71 -9.85 -15.54
C GLN A 268 20.89 -9.27 -14.38
N ALA A 269 21.33 -9.46 -13.14
CA ALA A 269 20.68 -8.92 -11.95
C ALA A 269 20.57 -7.40 -12.01
N THR A 270 21.62 -6.71 -12.48
CA THR A 270 21.59 -5.25 -12.65
C THR A 270 20.57 -4.82 -13.69
N GLN A 271 20.50 -5.50 -14.84
CA GLN A 271 19.53 -5.19 -15.90
C GLN A 271 18.10 -5.42 -15.41
N LEU A 272 17.83 -6.58 -14.81
CA LEU A 272 16.53 -6.98 -14.31
C LEU A 272 16.03 -6.05 -13.19
N LEU A 273 16.91 -5.73 -12.24
CA LEU A 273 16.57 -4.82 -11.14
C LEU A 273 16.24 -3.43 -11.68
N ASN A 274 17.07 -2.87 -12.56
CA ASN A 274 16.82 -1.53 -13.12
C ASN A 274 15.49 -1.46 -13.88
N GLU A 275 15.09 -2.52 -14.57
CA GLU A 275 13.78 -2.61 -15.20
C GLU A 275 12.66 -2.65 -14.16
N ALA A 276 12.75 -3.54 -13.17
CA ALA A 276 11.74 -3.67 -12.12
C ALA A 276 11.54 -2.39 -11.31
N LEU A 277 12.63 -1.67 -11.00
CA LEU A 277 12.57 -0.40 -10.29
C LEU A 277 11.83 0.70 -11.09
N ARG A 278 11.79 0.64 -12.43
CA ARG A 278 10.98 1.57 -13.24
C ARG A 278 9.49 1.35 -13.01
N TYR A 279 9.05 0.09 -12.95
CA TYR A 279 7.66 -0.25 -12.65
C TYR A 279 7.30 0.10 -11.20
N SER A 280 8.19 -0.18 -10.25
CA SER A 280 8.01 0.21 -8.85
C SER A 280 7.88 1.73 -8.69
N LEU A 281 8.67 2.51 -9.43
CA LEU A 281 8.54 3.97 -9.46
C LEU A 281 7.19 4.43 -10.08
N ALA A 282 6.71 3.78 -11.14
CA ALA A 282 5.41 4.08 -11.72
C ALA A 282 4.25 3.83 -10.71
N THR A 283 4.33 2.75 -9.94
CA THR A 283 3.40 2.45 -8.84
C THR A 283 3.44 3.52 -7.76
N LEU A 284 4.63 3.95 -7.32
CA LEU A 284 4.78 5.01 -6.30
C LEU A 284 4.25 6.37 -6.80
N ASN A 285 4.53 6.73 -8.05
CA ASN A 285 4.00 7.97 -8.65
C ASN A 285 2.47 7.93 -8.70
N THR A 286 1.87 6.81 -9.11
CA THR A 286 0.42 6.65 -9.14
C THR A 286 -0.18 6.75 -7.74
N LEU A 287 0.46 6.15 -6.73
CA LEU A 287 0.06 6.31 -5.33
C LEU A 287 0.09 7.78 -4.89
N GLU A 288 1.16 8.51 -5.23
CA GLU A 288 1.28 9.95 -4.94
C GLU A 288 0.16 10.75 -5.61
N ASP A 289 -0.13 10.48 -6.89
CA ASP A 289 -1.19 11.16 -7.65
C ASP A 289 -2.57 10.90 -7.06
N VAL A 290 -2.86 9.66 -6.67
CA VAL A 290 -4.11 9.31 -5.97
C VAL A 290 -4.21 10.11 -4.67
N VAL A 291 -3.18 10.07 -3.84
CA VAL A 291 -3.14 10.83 -2.58
C VAL A 291 -3.39 12.32 -2.80
N ARG A 292 -2.72 12.93 -3.79
CA ARG A 292 -2.86 14.35 -4.12
C ARG A 292 -4.28 14.68 -4.61
N SER A 293 -4.89 13.80 -5.42
CA SER A 293 -6.24 14.00 -5.92
C SER A 293 -7.30 13.94 -4.80
N PHE A 294 -7.08 13.11 -3.77
CA PHE A 294 -7.94 12.98 -2.60
C PHE A 294 -7.65 14.04 -1.51
N ALA A 295 -6.53 14.76 -1.58
CA ALA A 295 -6.15 15.75 -0.57
C ALA A 295 -7.21 16.84 -0.34
N ARG A 296 -7.90 17.27 -1.40
CA ARG A 296 -8.96 18.32 -1.34
C ARG A 296 -10.32 17.81 -0.86
N MET A 297 -10.48 16.51 -0.68
CA MET A 297 -11.78 15.95 -0.31
C MET A 297 -11.97 15.99 1.21
N PRO A 298 -13.19 16.28 1.70
CA PRO A 298 -13.50 16.24 3.13
C PRO A 298 -13.73 14.80 3.61
N GLY A 299 -13.49 14.55 4.89
CA GLY A 299 -13.72 13.24 5.52
C GLY A 299 -12.51 12.29 5.44
N ARG A 300 -12.68 11.10 6.04
CA ARG A 300 -11.63 10.08 6.11
C ARG A 300 -11.45 9.41 4.74
N LYS A 301 -10.20 9.34 4.28
CA LYS A 301 -9.81 8.79 2.97
C LYS A 301 -9.07 7.48 3.21
N LEU A 302 -9.52 6.41 2.57
CA LEU A 302 -8.96 5.08 2.71
C LEU A 302 -8.38 4.64 1.36
N CYS A 303 -7.14 4.19 1.35
CA CYS A 303 -6.54 3.50 0.23
C CYS A 303 -6.49 2.01 0.54
N LEU A 304 -7.01 1.17 -0.35
CA LEU A 304 -6.70 -0.24 -0.36
C LEU A 304 -5.74 -0.50 -1.52
N VAL A 305 -4.49 -0.83 -1.22
CA VAL A 305 -3.48 -1.23 -2.20
C VAL A 305 -3.51 -2.74 -2.34
N VAL A 306 -3.91 -3.23 -3.51
CA VAL A 306 -3.93 -4.66 -3.85
C VAL A 306 -2.74 -4.97 -4.74
N SER A 307 -1.78 -5.73 -4.22
CA SER A 307 -0.51 -6.00 -4.90
C SER A 307 0.13 -7.28 -4.34
N ASP A 308 0.90 -7.98 -5.16
CA ASP A 308 1.78 -9.06 -4.67
C ASP A 308 3.05 -8.50 -4.00
N GLY A 309 3.23 -7.17 -4.08
CA GLY A 309 4.30 -6.38 -3.52
C GLY A 309 5.29 -5.92 -4.60
N PHE A 310 6.07 -4.90 -4.27
CA PHE A 310 7.00 -4.26 -5.20
C PHE A 310 8.22 -3.73 -4.46
N LEU A 311 9.26 -3.36 -5.20
CA LEU A 311 10.51 -2.88 -4.63
C LEU A 311 10.39 -1.41 -4.21
N ASP A 312 11.15 -1.01 -3.21
CA ASP A 312 11.20 0.38 -2.75
C ASP A 312 11.86 1.28 -3.80
N GLY A 313 11.11 2.01 -4.64
CA GLY A 313 11.61 3.13 -5.46
C GLY A 313 12.61 2.80 -6.58
N SER A 314 13.41 3.79 -7.01
CA SER A 314 14.45 3.62 -8.05
C SER A 314 15.86 4.08 -7.65
N GLY A 315 16.90 3.55 -8.32
CA GLY A 315 18.28 3.99 -8.14
C GLY A 315 18.98 3.47 -6.88
N SER A 316 19.81 4.32 -6.26
CA SER A 316 20.56 3.97 -5.05
C SER A 316 19.60 3.70 -3.87
N ARG A 317 20.08 3.03 -2.82
CA ARG A 317 19.27 2.79 -1.61
C ARG A 317 18.71 4.08 -1.00
N GLU A 318 19.42 5.19 -1.13
CA GLU A 318 18.99 6.49 -0.63
C GLU A 318 17.84 7.06 -1.47
N SER A 319 17.98 7.08 -2.79
CA SER A 319 16.92 7.51 -3.73
C SER A 319 15.63 6.70 -3.55
N ARG A 320 15.78 5.38 -3.42
CA ARG A 320 14.68 4.43 -3.13
C ARG A 320 13.88 4.80 -1.90
N SER A 321 14.57 5.18 -0.82
CA SER A 321 13.92 5.62 0.40
C SER A 321 13.17 6.95 0.24
N LEU A 322 13.66 7.87 -0.61
CA LEU A 322 13.03 9.16 -0.86
C LEU A 322 11.71 9.03 -1.64
N ASP A 323 11.63 8.11 -2.60
CA ASP A 323 10.41 7.88 -3.39
C ASP A 323 9.25 7.42 -2.49
N LEU A 324 9.49 6.44 -1.61
CA LEU A 324 8.49 5.96 -0.67
C LEU A 324 8.12 7.03 0.37
N ARG A 325 9.09 7.82 0.83
CA ARG A 325 8.86 8.95 1.75
C ARG A 325 7.90 9.97 1.18
N ARG A 326 8.04 10.34 -0.10
CA ARG A 326 7.16 11.31 -0.75
C ARG A 326 5.69 10.89 -0.70
N VAL A 327 5.42 9.61 -0.94
CA VAL A 327 4.07 9.03 -0.84
C VAL A 327 3.55 9.09 0.60
N LEU A 328 4.35 8.65 1.57
CA LEU A 328 3.97 8.65 2.99
C LEU A 328 3.70 10.07 3.53
N ASP A 329 4.52 11.04 3.14
CA ASP A 329 4.35 12.43 3.52
C ASP A 329 3.10 13.04 2.89
N ALA A 330 2.87 12.79 1.60
CA ALA A 330 1.65 13.21 0.94
C ALA A 330 0.42 12.58 1.62
N ALA A 331 0.47 11.29 1.94
CA ALA A 331 -0.64 10.55 2.56
C ALA A 331 -0.96 11.14 3.94
N THR A 332 0.08 11.34 4.76
CA THR A 332 0.00 11.95 6.08
C THR A 332 -0.61 13.34 6.04
N ARG A 333 -0.17 14.21 5.11
CA ARG A 333 -0.72 15.57 4.95
C ARG A 333 -2.16 15.56 4.44
N SER A 334 -2.53 14.59 3.62
CA SER A 334 -3.89 14.46 3.08
C SER A 334 -4.89 13.84 4.04
N GLY A 335 -4.42 13.25 5.16
CA GLY A 335 -5.26 12.47 6.10
C GLY A 335 -5.73 11.14 5.51
N MET A 336 -4.94 10.55 4.60
CA MET A 336 -5.25 9.28 3.93
C MET A 336 -4.53 8.13 4.62
N VAL A 337 -5.31 7.09 4.97
CA VAL A 337 -4.78 5.85 5.54
C VAL A 337 -4.74 4.77 4.49
N MET A 338 -3.59 4.12 4.34
CA MET A 338 -3.36 3.07 3.37
C MET A 338 -3.36 1.70 4.06
N TYR A 339 -4.09 0.78 3.46
CA TYR A 339 -4.12 -0.64 3.81
C TYR A 339 -3.57 -1.41 2.63
N ALA A 340 -2.80 -2.45 2.88
CA ALA A 340 -2.24 -3.29 1.83
C ALA A 340 -2.86 -4.68 1.87
N LEU A 341 -3.05 -5.28 0.70
CA LEU A 341 -3.57 -6.62 0.51
C LEU A 341 -2.58 -7.41 -0.34
N ASP A 342 -1.89 -8.37 0.27
CA ASP A 342 -1.08 -9.37 -0.44
C ASP A 342 -2.01 -10.41 -1.05
N SER A 343 -2.20 -10.33 -2.37
CA SER A 343 -3.18 -11.12 -3.12
C SER A 343 -2.78 -12.58 -3.37
N ARG A 344 -1.59 -13.01 -2.94
CA ARG A 344 -1.09 -14.38 -3.17
C ARG A 344 -1.67 -15.43 -2.23
N GLY A 345 -2.55 -15.04 -1.33
CA GLY A 345 -3.19 -15.95 -0.37
C GLY A 345 -2.18 -16.64 0.56
N LEU A 346 -2.52 -17.85 0.99
CA LEU A 346 -1.63 -18.70 1.80
C LEU A 346 -0.67 -19.48 0.88
N LEU A 347 0.60 -19.06 0.84
CA LEU A 347 1.65 -19.79 0.13
C LEU A 347 1.96 -21.12 0.83
N THR A 348 1.54 -22.25 0.25
CA THR A 348 1.79 -23.61 0.80
C THR A 348 3.00 -24.32 0.17
N GLY A 349 3.79 -23.64 -0.66
CA GLY A 349 4.99 -24.22 -1.30
C GLY A 349 5.72 -23.21 -2.20
N ALA A 350 6.97 -23.52 -2.52
CA ALA A 350 7.74 -22.84 -3.56
C ALA A 350 7.09 -23.08 -4.93
N ASP A 351 7.04 -22.06 -5.78
CA ASP A 351 6.48 -22.20 -7.13
C ASP A 351 7.36 -23.18 -7.94
N ALA A 352 6.79 -24.35 -8.27
CA ALA A 352 7.51 -25.42 -8.97
C ALA A 352 7.98 -25.02 -10.39
N SER A 353 7.49 -23.90 -10.93
CA SER A 353 7.87 -23.39 -12.25
C SER A 353 9.22 -22.65 -12.28
N VAL A 354 9.76 -22.27 -11.11
CA VAL A 354 11.05 -21.57 -10.96
C VAL A 354 12.15 -22.45 -10.35
N ALA A 355 11.93 -23.77 -10.27
CA ALA A 355 12.92 -24.69 -9.74
C ALA A 355 14.23 -24.60 -10.55
N ALA A 356 15.28 -24.06 -9.92
CA ALA A 356 16.61 -24.08 -10.48
C ALA A 356 17.08 -25.53 -10.62
N VAL A 357 17.49 -25.92 -11.83
CA VAL A 357 17.97 -27.28 -12.10
C VAL A 357 19.30 -27.44 -11.34
N GLY A 358 19.36 -28.43 -10.44
CA GLY A 358 20.58 -28.77 -9.70
C GLY A 358 20.72 -28.16 -8.29
N ALA A 359 19.85 -27.24 -7.88
CA ALA A 359 19.90 -26.67 -6.53
C ALA A 359 19.01 -27.43 -5.53
N SER A 360 19.42 -27.46 -4.25
CA SER A 360 18.62 -28.09 -3.20
C SER A 360 17.27 -27.36 -3.04
N PRO A 361 16.13 -28.08 -3.00
CA PRO A 361 14.81 -27.47 -2.79
C PRO A 361 14.73 -26.58 -1.54
N GLY A 362 15.48 -26.92 -0.48
CA GLY A 362 15.54 -26.12 0.75
C GLY A 362 16.33 -24.81 0.61
N VAL A 363 17.32 -24.75 -0.29
CA VAL A 363 18.05 -23.51 -0.60
C VAL A 363 17.15 -22.58 -1.43
N GLN A 364 16.52 -23.12 -2.47
CA GLN A 364 15.57 -22.38 -3.32
C GLN A 364 14.45 -21.76 -2.50
N ALA A 365 13.78 -22.56 -1.66
CA ALA A 365 12.69 -22.07 -0.83
C ALA A 365 13.13 -20.99 0.17
N ARG A 366 14.40 -20.98 0.62
CA ARG A 366 14.92 -19.91 1.49
C ARG A 366 15.15 -18.62 0.72
N VAL A 367 15.76 -18.69 -0.45
CA VAL A 367 16.00 -17.52 -1.31
C VAL A 367 14.67 -16.91 -1.75
N GLU A 368 13.72 -17.75 -2.17
CA GLU A 368 12.38 -17.30 -2.55
C GLU A 368 11.64 -16.63 -1.39
N ARG A 369 11.65 -17.23 -0.19
CA ARG A 369 11.06 -16.59 1.01
C ARG A 369 11.72 -15.25 1.35
N ALA A 370 13.05 -15.15 1.24
CA ALA A 370 13.78 -13.91 1.49
C ALA A 370 13.45 -12.84 0.44
N ALA A 371 13.35 -13.24 -0.83
CA ALA A 371 13.01 -12.37 -1.94
C ALA A 371 11.58 -11.82 -1.76
N GLU A 372 10.65 -12.69 -1.40
CA GLU A 372 9.26 -12.31 -1.15
C GLU A 372 9.08 -11.42 0.08
N GLN A 373 9.93 -11.58 1.09
CA GLN A 373 9.94 -10.71 2.25
C GLN A 373 10.26 -9.25 1.86
N ILE A 374 11.19 -9.02 0.93
CA ILE A 374 11.56 -7.66 0.49
C ILE A 374 10.35 -6.91 -0.07
N LYS A 375 9.57 -7.54 -0.95
CA LYS A 375 8.36 -6.92 -1.52
C LYS A 375 7.30 -6.64 -0.47
N ARG A 376 7.13 -7.57 0.47
CA ARG A 376 6.18 -7.44 1.59
C ARG A 376 6.57 -6.33 2.55
N ASP A 377 7.86 -6.13 2.78
CA ASP A 377 8.35 -5.08 3.67
C ASP A 377 7.96 -3.70 3.13
N THR A 378 7.97 -3.50 1.81
CA THR A 378 7.48 -2.27 1.17
C THR A 378 6.00 -2.02 1.45
N LEU A 379 5.14 -3.03 1.23
CA LEU A 379 3.70 -2.92 1.50
C LEU A 379 3.41 -2.68 2.98
N THR A 380 4.17 -3.34 3.85
CA THR A 380 4.07 -3.16 5.31
C THR A 380 4.46 -1.74 5.70
N THR A 381 5.58 -1.24 5.16
CA THR A 381 6.05 0.13 5.41
C THR A 381 5.03 1.17 4.94
N LEU A 382 4.39 0.94 3.79
CA LEU A 382 3.35 1.82 3.26
C LEU A 382 2.11 1.87 4.19
N ALA A 383 1.64 0.69 4.63
CA ALA A 383 0.47 0.59 5.46
C ALA A 383 0.72 1.12 6.88
N ASP A 384 1.75 0.63 7.56
CA ASP A 384 2.11 1.03 8.93
C ASP A 384 2.56 2.51 8.99
N GLY A 385 3.17 3.00 7.91
CA GLY A 385 3.57 4.41 7.78
C GLY A 385 2.39 5.37 7.84
N THR A 386 1.19 4.94 7.42
CA THR A 386 -0.04 5.76 7.42
C THR A 386 -1.03 5.37 8.52
N GLY A 387 -0.72 4.35 9.34
CA GLY A 387 -1.57 3.84 10.42
C GLY A 387 -2.56 2.74 10.00
N GLY A 388 -2.46 2.23 8.78
CA GLY A 388 -3.18 1.04 8.32
C GLY A 388 -2.44 -0.25 8.64
N PHE A 389 -2.75 -1.33 7.92
CA PHE A 389 -2.07 -2.63 8.09
C PHE A 389 -2.05 -3.43 6.78
N LEU A 390 -1.16 -4.42 6.73
CA LEU A 390 -1.08 -5.41 5.66
C LEU A 390 -1.93 -6.65 5.98
N VAL A 391 -2.87 -6.98 5.09
CA VAL A 391 -3.56 -8.28 5.04
C VAL A 391 -2.71 -9.24 4.21
N ARG A 392 -2.28 -10.36 4.80
CA ARG A 392 -1.41 -11.34 4.15
C ARG A 392 -1.67 -12.75 4.62
N GLY A 393 -1.26 -13.74 3.83
CA GLY A 393 -1.21 -15.14 4.24
C GLY A 393 -2.58 -15.72 4.63
N THR A 394 -3.65 -15.23 4.03
CA THR A 394 -5.03 -15.64 4.33
C THR A 394 -5.77 -15.98 3.05
N ASN A 395 -6.59 -17.04 3.11
CA ASN A 395 -7.55 -17.35 2.05
C ASN A 395 -8.89 -16.61 2.25
N ASP A 396 -9.05 -15.91 3.38
CA ASP A 396 -10.17 -15.02 3.64
C ASP A 396 -9.73 -13.55 3.60
N LEU A 397 -9.53 -13.05 2.38
CA LEU A 397 -9.21 -11.65 2.14
C LEU A 397 -10.37 -10.72 2.56
N VAL A 398 -11.62 -11.20 2.55
CA VAL A 398 -12.79 -10.38 2.93
C VAL A 398 -12.81 -10.08 4.42
N ALA A 399 -12.37 -11.00 5.29
CA ALA A 399 -12.18 -10.68 6.71
C ALA A 399 -11.18 -9.53 6.91
N GLY A 400 -10.08 -9.51 6.14
CA GLY A 400 -9.12 -8.41 6.16
C GLY A 400 -9.73 -7.09 5.72
N LEU A 401 -10.52 -7.10 4.64
CA LEU A 401 -11.23 -5.93 4.14
C LEU A 401 -12.33 -5.43 5.07
N ARG A 402 -13.04 -6.34 5.75
CA ARG A 402 -13.99 -6.01 6.81
C ARG A 402 -13.28 -5.32 7.96
N ARG A 403 -12.16 -5.89 8.44
CA ARG A 403 -11.34 -5.26 9.48
C ARG A 403 -10.85 -3.87 9.07
N MET A 404 -10.46 -3.65 7.82
CA MET A 404 -10.06 -2.32 7.31
C MET A 404 -11.21 -1.32 7.49
N LEU A 405 -12.44 -1.73 7.18
CA LEU A 405 -13.60 -0.87 7.29
C LEU A 405 -14.02 -0.64 8.74
N ASP A 406 -14.00 -1.69 9.56
CA ASP A 406 -14.33 -1.65 10.98
C ASP A 406 -13.37 -0.71 11.71
N ASP A 407 -12.07 -0.74 11.38
CA ASP A 407 -11.02 0.14 11.91
C ASP A 407 -11.32 1.64 11.78
N ASN A 408 -12.21 2.00 10.86
CA ASN A 408 -12.61 3.37 10.59
C ASN A 408 -13.99 3.72 11.15
N GLU A 409 -14.64 2.81 11.87
CA GLU A 409 -15.90 3.08 12.55
C GLU A 409 -15.71 3.88 13.84
N ALA A 410 -14.63 3.61 14.59
CA ALA A 410 -14.30 4.39 15.77
C ALA A 410 -12.79 4.62 15.93
N TYR A 411 -12.41 5.89 16.11
CA TYR A 411 -11.01 6.27 16.31
C TYR A 411 -10.92 7.55 17.14
N TYR A 412 -9.73 7.77 17.69
CA TYR A 412 -9.39 8.93 18.49
C TYR A 412 -8.55 9.90 17.66
N LEU A 413 -8.94 11.17 17.66
CA LEU A 413 -8.16 12.26 17.10
C LEU A 413 -7.35 12.89 18.23
N LEU A 414 -6.04 12.76 18.17
CA LEU A 414 -5.12 13.31 19.15
C LEU A 414 -4.34 14.45 18.48
N ALA A 415 -4.25 15.61 19.10
CA ALA A 415 -3.34 16.66 18.67
C ALA A 415 -2.31 16.94 19.76
N TYR A 416 -1.09 17.29 19.36
CA TYR A 416 -0.07 17.79 20.27
C TYR A 416 0.80 18.83 19.58
N GLU A 417 1.53 19.60 20.38
CA GLU A 417 2.53 20.56 19.91
C GLU A 417 3.93 19.94 20.03
N PRO A 418 4.67 19.79 18.91
CA PRO A 418 6.05 19.35 18.93
C PRO A 418 6.93 20.33 19.70
N THR A 419 7.89 19.80 20.46
CA THR A 419 8.91 20.61 21.16
C THR A 419 10.06 20.94 20.23
N ASN A 420 10.27 20.11 19.20
CA ASN A 420 11.21 20.38 18.13
C ASN A 420 10.48 21.11 17.00
N THR A 421 10.85 22.36 16.72
CA THR A 421 10.27 23.17 15.64
C THR A 421 11.19 23.30 14.43
N LYS A 422 12.31 22.54 14.41
CA LYS A 422 13.27 22.59 13.30
C LYS A 422 12.67 22.03 12.03
N ARG A 423 12.81 22.78 10.94
CA ARG A 423 12.51 22.35 9.58
C ARG A 423 13.77 21.81 8.93
N ASP A 424 14.03 20.53 9.17
CA ASP A 424 15.29 19.87 8.80
C ASP A 424 15.08 18.61 7.95
N GLY A 425 13.84 18.37 7.48
CA GLY A 425 13.51 17.20 6.68
C GLY A 425 13.69 15.86 7.40
N ARG A 426 13.94 15.85 8.73
CA ARG A 426 14.21 14.60 9.45
C ARG A 426 12.93 13.90 9.85
N PHE A 427 12.99 12.57 9.83
CA PHE A 427 11.91 11.74 10.34
C PHE A 427 11.82 11.88 11.86
N ARG A 428 10.61 12.20 12.34
CA ARG A 428 10.25 12.24 13.75
C ARG A 428 9.37 11.05 14.03
N LYS A 429 9.86 10.13 14.85
CA LYS A 429 9.15 8.90 15.19
C LYS A 429 8.04 9.22 16.19
N ILE A 430 6.86 8.67 15.94
CA ILE A 430 5.70 8.80 16.83
C ILE A 430 5.35 7.46 17.44
N GLU A 431 5.14 7.47 18.76
CA GLU A 431 4.63 6.32 19.50
C GLU A 431 3.51 6.80 20.43
N VAL A 432 2.37 6.12 20.38
CA VAL A 432 1.24 6.41 21.27
C VAL A 432 1.08 5.24 22.22
N ARG A 433 1.11 5.52 23.52
CA ARG A 433 0.98 4.54 24.60
C ARG A 433 -0.30 4.78 25.38
N LEU A 434 -0.77 3.72 26.02
CA LEU A 434 -1.88 3.74 26.98
C LEU A 434 -1.40 3.28 28.37
N PRO A 435 -0.71 4.15 29.14
CA PRO A 435 -0.12 3.74 30.43
C PRO A 435 -1.16 3.18 31.43
N ARG A 436 -2.41 3.66 31.36
CA ARG A 436 -3.51 3.22 32.23
C ARG A 436 -4.18 1.92 31.76
N ARG A 437 -3.97 1.52 30.50
CA ARG A 437 -4.59 0.35 29.86
C ARG A 437 -3.56 -0.40 29.00
N PRO A 438 -2.53 -1.02 29.62
CA PRO A 438 -1.44 -1.68 28.90
C PRO A 438 -1.88 -2.97 28.18
N ASP A 439 -3.08 -3.47 28.46
CA ASP A 439 -3.75 -4.59 27.79
C ASP A 439 -4.19 -4.25 26.36
N LEU A 440 -4.36 -2.96 26.05
CA LEU A 440 -4.87 -2.49 24.78
C LEU A 440 -3.77 -2.23 23.77
N LYS A 441 -4.10 -2.40 22.48
CA LYS A 441 -3.20 -2.12 21.36
C LYS A 441 -3.62 -0.83 20.68
N VAL A 442 -2.69 0.12 20.57
CA VAL A 442 -2.87 1.34 19.79
C VAL A 442 -2.21 1.19 18.44
N ARG A 443 -2.94 1.54 17.38
CA ARG A 443 -2.37 1.77 16.06
C ARG A 443 -2.51 3.23 15.67
N THR A 444 -1.41 3.79 15.21
CA THR A 444 -1.33 5.14 14.65
C THR A 444 -0.21 5.16 13.62
N ARG A 445 -0.05 6.28 12.90
CA ARG A 445 1.07 6.43 11.97
C ARG A 445 2.41 6.37 12.70
N SER A 446 3.41 5.78 12.06
CA SER A 446 4.73 5.54 12.66
C SER A 446 5.54 6.82 12.93
N GLY A 447 5.17 7.94 12.29
CA GLY A 447 5.87 9.22 12.42
C GLY A 447 5.51 10.18 11.30
N TYR A 448 6.30 11.23 11.14
CA TYR A 448 6.21 12.19 10.05
C TYR A 448 7.59 12.79 9.77
N TYR A 449 7.80 13.31 8.56
CA TYR A 449 9.01 14.08 8.25
C TYR A 449 8.75 15.55 8.58
N ALA A 450 9.72 16.19 9.23
CA ALA A 450 9.69 17.64 9.45
C ALA A 450 9.64 18.36 8.09
N PRO A 451 8.92 19.49 7.96
CA PRO A 451 8.98 20.30 6.75
C PRO A 451 10.43 20.72 6.43
N ASP A 452 10.74 20.92 5.16
CA ASP A 452 12.02 21.53 4.72
C ASP A 452 12.00 23.07 4.81
#